data_AF-A0A852VXM5-F1
#
_entry.id   AF-A0A852VXM5-F1
#
_cell.length_a   1.000
_cell.length_b   1.000
_cell.length_c   1.000
_cell.angle_alpha   90.00
_cell.angle_beta   90.00
_cell.angle_gamma   90.00
#
_symmetry.space_group_name_H-M   'P 1'
#
loop_
_entity.id
_entity.type
_entity.pdbx_description
1 polymer ?
#
loop_
_entity_poly.entity_id
_entity_poly.type
_entity_poly.pdbx_seq_one_letter_code
_entity_poly.pdbx_strand_id
1 'polypeptide(L)'
;MDNHDVVDSDGEPERISWCLGQAGCGAYRFAGFRGQPRPCTHPPRWAGLVLVEHRHPVELWVEYACDLHISRLQAPRELLDRDRAALDRRREQHDLGAAGRPYERPGPIATGAAGRHRLRRALTLAAPTEAQAGSGVAPSP
;
A
#
# COMPACT_ATOMS: atom_id res chain seq x y z
N MET A 1 -0.66 -33.55 26.48
CA MET A 1 -1.43 -33.43 25.22
C MET A 1 -0.69 -32.41 24.40
N ASP A 2 0.40 -32.87 23.83
CA ASP A 2 1.25 -32.15 22.90
C ASP A 2 0.68 -32.30 21.50
N ASN A 3 0.76 -31.22 20.71
CA ASN A 3 0.49 -31.06 19.26
C ASN A 3 -0.45 -29.87 18.99
N HIS A 4 -0.16 -28.89 18.13
CA HIS A 4 0.95 -28.67 17.21
C HIS A 4 1.08 -27.15 17.02
N ASP A 5 2.29 -26.60 17.20
CA ASP A 5 2.68 -25.39 16.49
C ASP A 5 2.66 -25.73 14.99
N VAL A 6 1.68 -25.18 14.27
CA VAL A 6 1.68 -25.20 12.81
C VAL A 6 2.72 -24.17 12.38
N VAL A 7 3.97 -24.62 12.31
CA VAL A 7 5.03 -23.93 11.60
C VAL A 7 4.76 -24.15 10.12
N ASP A 8 4.34 -23.11 9.40
CA ASP A 8 4.29 -23.13 7.93
C ASP A 8 5.73 -23.38 7.43
N SER A 9 6.01 -24.65 7.17
CA SER A 9 7.28 -25.18 6.70
C SER A 9 7.37 -25.00 5.20
N ASP A 10 7.71 -23.79 4.77
CA ASP A 10 8.41 -23.49 3.53
C ASP A 10 8.79 -22.02 3.62
N GLY A 11 10.08 -21.71 3.85
CA GLY A 11 10.60 -20.34 4.02
C GLY A 11 10.48 -19.42 2.80
N GLU A 12 9.51 -19.67 1.93
CA GLU A 12 9.09 -18.76 0.87
C GLU A 12 8.38 -17.56 1.52
N PRO A 13 8.82 -16.32 1.25
CA PRO A 13 8.17 -15.15 1.81
C PRO A 13 6.70 -15.15 1.39
N GLU A 14 5.80 -15.03 2.38
CA GLU A 14 4.36 -14.95 2.16
C GLU A 14 4.07 -14.02 0.96
N ARG A 15 3.48 -14.60 -0.10
CA ARG A 15 3.13 -13.87 -1.32
C ARG A 15 1.95 -12.95 -1.02
N ILE A 16 2.23 -11.79 -0.46
CA ILE A 16 1.22 -10.75 -0.26
C ILE A 16 0.82 -10.19 -1.63
N SER A 17 -0.44 -10.40 -2.00
CA SER A 17 -1.07 -9.75 -3.16
C SER A 17 -1.75 -8.45 -2.73
N TRP A 18 -2.02 -7.56 -3.68
CA TRP A 18 -2.58 -6.24 -3.41
C TRP A 18 -3.98 -6.08 -4.04
N CYS A 19 -5.00 -5.73 -3.25
CA CYS A 19 -6.25 -5.19 -3.81
C CYS A 19 -6.04 -3.73 -4.13
N LEU A 20 -6.16 -3.41 -5.41
CA LEU A 20 -6.20 -2.02 -5.85
C LEU A 20 -7.57 -1.43 -5.49
N GLY A 21 -7.58 -0.21 -4.98
CA GLY A 21 -8.81 0.51 -4.63
C GLY A 21 -9.49 0.05 -3.34
N GLN A 22 -8.83 -0.73 -2.47
CA GLN A 22 -9.45 -1.24 -1.25
C GLN A 22 -9.90 -0.12 -0.31
N ALA A 23 -11.00 -0.36 0.40
CA ALA A 23 -11.54 0.47 1.47
C ALA A 23 -10.81 0.30 2.83
N GLY A 24 -9.49 0.04 2.79
CA GLY A 24 -8.69 -0.31 3.96
C GLY A 24 -7.23 -0.58 3.57
N CYS A 25 -6.53 -1.42 4.35
CA CYS A 25 -5.20 -1.89 3.96
C CYS A 25 -5.33 -2.76 2.69
N GLY A 26 -4.58 -2.43 1.64
CA GLY A 26 -4.66 -3.12 0.34
C GLY A 26 -4.04 -4.52 0.32
N ALA A 27 -3.30 -4.90 1.36
CA ALA A 27 -2.65 -6.21 1.44
C ALA A 27 -3.65 -7.36 1.66
N TYR A 28 -3.48 -8.44 0.91
CA TYR A 28 -4.08 -9.75 1.19
C TYR A 28 -3.03 -10.73 1.68
N ARG A 29 -3.40 -11.49 2.70
CA ARG A 29 -2.72 -12.72 3.07
C ARG A 29 -3.42 -13.91 2.40
N PHE A 30 -2.67 -14.93 2.02
CA PHE A 30 -3.24 -16.18 1.55
C PHE A 30 -3.14 -17.17 2.71
N ALA A 31 -4.28 -17.52 3.31
CA ALA A 31 -4.33 -18.34 4.51
C ALA A 31 -5.38 -19.46 4.41
N GLY A 32 -5.16 -20.54 5.15
CA GLY A 32 -6.07 -21.70 5.23
C GLY A 32 -5.90 -22.73 4.10
N PHE A 33 -6.69 -23.81 4.16
CA PHE A 33 -6.66 -24.89 3.16
C PHE A 33 -7.00 -24.34 1.77
N ARG A 34 -6.07 -24.48 0.81
CA ARG A 34 -6.06 -23.91 -0.55
C ARG A 34 -5.70 -22.42 -0.69
N GLY A 35 -5.18 -21.77 0.36
CA GLY A 35 -4.65 -20.41 0.28
C GLY A 35 -5.71 -19.40 -0.17
N GLN A 36 -6.82 -19.29 0.56
CA GLN A 36 -7.84 -18.29 0.20
C GLN A 36 -7.34 -16.88 0.53
N PRO A 37 -7.51 -15.90 -0.37
CA PRO A 37 -7.13 -14.52 -0.07
C PRO A 37 -8.02 -13.95 1.04
N ARG A 38 -7.41 -13.39 2.08
CA ARG A 38 -8.08 -12.69 3.18
C ARG A 38 -7.53 -11.27 3.29
N PRO A 39 -8.40 -10.24 3.22
CA PRO A 39 -7.93 -8.87 3.31
C PRO A 39 -7.35 -8.61 4.69
N CYS A 40 -6.30 -7.80 4.75
CA CYS A 40 -5.79 -7.28 6.01
C CYS A 40 -6.87 -6.44 6.70
N THR A 41 -7.13 -6.70 7.97
CA THR A 41 -8.12 -5.98 8.78
C THR A 41 -7.51 -4.87 9.64
N HIS A 42 -6.18 -4.74 9.68
CA HIS A 42 -5.51 -3.69 10.45
C HIS A 42 -5.81 -2.30 9.87
N PRO A 43 -6.00 -1.28 10.72
CA PRO A 43 -6.29 0.06 10.26
C PRO A 43 -5.08 0.62 9.48
N PRO A 44 -5.31 1.25 8.30
CA PRO A 44 -4.24 1.88 7.56
C PRO A 44 -3.71 3.11 8.29
N ARG A 45 -2.39 3.28 8.27
CA ARG A 45 -1.66 4.44 8.81
C ARG A 45 -0.79 5.13 7.78
N TRP A 46 -0.57 4.47 6.64
CA TRP A 46 0.31 4.91 5.57
C TRP A 46 -0.45 5.00 4.26
N ALA A 47 -0.14 6.02 3.47
CA ALA A 47 -0.46 6.11 2.06
C ALA A 47 0.82 6.01 1.24
N GLY A 48 0.72 5.41 0.07
CA GLY A 48 1.84 5.32 -0.87
C GLY A 48 1.36 4.90 -2.25
N LEU A 49 2.32 4.57 -3.10
CA LEU A 49 2.08 4.25 -4.50
C LEU A 49 2.26 2.76 -4.77
N VAL A 50 1.43 2.23 -5.67
CA VAL A 50 1.59 0.89 -6.24
C VAL A 50 1.55 1.02 -7.77
N LEU A 51 2.62 0.58 -8.42
CA LEU A 51 2.69 0.50 -9.88
C LEU A 51 2.35 -0.93 -10.33
N VAL A 52 1.37 -1.05 -11.21
CA VAL A 52 0.84 -2.33 -11.69
C VAL A 52 1.26 -2.52 -13.14
N GLU A 53 2.36 -3.24 -13.34
CA GLU A 53 3.00 -3.36 -14.67
C GLU A 53 2.41 -4.46 -15.56
N HIS A 54 1.72 -5.45 -14.98
CA HIS A 54 1.08 -6.53 -15.73
C HIS A 54 -0.26 -6.12 -16.38
N ARG A 55 -0.64 -4.84 -16.27
CA ARG A 55 -1.78 -4.24 -16.97
C ARG A 55 -1.26 -3.35 -18.09
N HIS A 56 -1.99 -3.31 -19.20
CA HIS A 56 -1.68 -2.47 -20.35
C HIS A 56 -2.86 -1.52 -20.62
N PRO A 57 -2.67 -0.19 -20.47
CA PRO A 57 -1.45 0.48 -20.04
C PRO A 57 -1.12 0.20 -18.55
N VAL A 58 0.15 0.39 -18.17
CA VAL A 58 0.58 0.31 -16.76
C VAL A 58 -0.24 1.29 -15.93
N GLU A 59 -0.61 0.90 -14.72
CA GLU A 59 -1.45 1.72 -13.84
C GLU A 59 -0.68 2.13 -12.57
N LEU A 60 -0.80 3.39 -12.18
CA LEU A 60 -0.29 3.89 -10.90
C LEU A 60 -1.48 4.16 -9.97
N TRP A 61 -1.46 3.54 -8.80
CA TRP A 61 -2.51 3.62 -7.80
C TRP A 61 -2.01 4.28 -6.52
N VAL A 62 -2.90 5.00 -5.83
CA VAL A 62 -2.71 5.40 -4.43
C VAL A 62 -3.35 4.34 -3.57
N GLU A 63 -2.55 3.77 -2.69
CA GLU A 63 -2.93 2.65 -1.86
C GLU A 63 -2.54 2.88 -0.40
N TYR A 64 -3.19 2.13 0.48
CA TYR A 64 -3.09 2.33 1.92
C TYR A 64 -2.59 1.08 2.63
N ALA A 65 -1.75 1.25 3.64
CA ALA A 65 -1.15 0.17 4.39
C ALA A 65 -1.19 0.42 5.91
N CYS A 66 -1.30 -0.65 6.69
CA CYS A 66 -0.95 -0.65 8.10
C CYS A 66 0.57 -0.74 8.29
N ASP A 67 1.05 -0.63 9.53
CA ASP A 67 2.48 -0.69 9.86
C ASP A 67 3.15 -1.99 9.39
N LEU A 68 2.40 -3.10 9.36
CA LEU A 68 2.91 -4.41 8.92
C LEU A 68 3.17 -4.49 7.41
N HIS A 69 2.49 -3.67 6.61
CA HIS A 69 2.52 -3.76 5.15
C HIS A 69 3.10 -2.51 4.48
N ILE A 70 3.61 -1.56 5.26
CA ILE A 70 4.19 -0.30 4.75
C ILE A 70 5.29 -0.54 3.71
N SER A 71 6.12 -1.56 3.91
CA SER A 71 7.25 -1.90 3.03
C SER A 71 6.85 -2.29 1.61
N ARG A 72 5.55 -2.58 1.39
CA ARG A 72 5.00 -2.91 0.08
C ARG A 72 4.57 -1.67 -0.72
N LEU A 73 4.48 -0.51 -0.07
CA LEU A 73 4.19 0.75 -0.72
C LEU A 73 5.48 1.40 -1.24
N GLN A 74 5.37 2.06 -2.39
CA GLN A 74 6.41 2.92 -2.92
C GLN A 74 6.20 4.35 -2.41
N ALA A 75 7.27 5.02 -1.96
CA ALA A 75 7.21 6.33 -1.34
C ALA A 75 6.13 6.43 -0.23
N PRO A 76 6.16 5.54 0.79
CA PRO A 76 5.18 5.57 1.86
C PRO A 76 5.32 6.86 2.69
N ARG A 77 4.18 7.38 3.12
CA ARG A 77 4.07 8.50 4.05
C ARG A 77 2.87 8.30 4.97
N GLU A 78 2.86 8.95 6.13
CA GLU A 78 1.71 8.91 7.01
C GLU A 78 0.45 9.48 6.32
N LEU A 79 -0.72 8.98 6.74
CA LEU A 79 -2.00 9.46 6.24
C LEU A 79 -2.21 10.94 6.58
N LEU A 80 -2.50 11.73 5.56
CA LEU A 80 -3.01 13.08 5.69
C LEU A 80 -4.54 13.05 5.75
N ASP A 81 -5.17 14.15 6.15
CA ASP A 81 -6.63 14.25 6.24
C ASP A 81 -7.32 13.95 4.91
N ARG A 82 -6.74 14.40 3.79
CA ARG A 82 -7.24 14.09 2.44
C ARG A 82 -7.22 12.59 2.13
N ASP A 83 -6.28 11.84 2.69
CA ASP A 83 -6.19 10.40 2.48
C ASP A 83 -7.23 9.66 3.32
N ARG A 84 -7.48 10.14 4.55
CA ARG A 84 -8.54 9.64 5.41
C ARG A 84 -9.90 9.84 4.75
N ALA A 85 -10.18 11.04 4.24
CA ALA A 85 -11.40 11.33 3.50
C ALA A 85 -11.56 10.44 2.24
N ALA A 86 -10.47 10.20 1.51
CA ALA A 86 -10.50 9.29 0.36
C ALA A 86 -10.75 7.82 0.78
N LEU A 87 -10.19 7.37 1.90
CA LEU A 87 -10.49 6.06 2.49
C LEU A 87 -11.95 5.92 2.90
N ASP A 88 -12.51 6.95 3.54
CA ASP A 88 -13.92 6.95 3.96
C ASP A 88 -14.84 6.91 2.74
N ARG A 89 -14.56 7.71 1.70
CA ARG A 89 -15.28 7.62 0.44
C ARG A 89 -15.18 6.22 -0.18
N ARG A 90 -14.02 5.57 -0.15
CA ARG A 90 -13.89 4.17 -0.65
C ARG A 90 -14.73 3.19 0.15
N ARG A 91 -14.85 3.35 1.47
CA ARG A 91 -15.73 2.54 2.34
C ARG A 91 -17.19 2.74 1.94
N GLU A 92 -17.62 3.98 1.78
CA GLU A 92 -18.97 4.30 1.31
C GLU A 92 -19.27 3.65 -0.06
N GLN A 93 -18.35 3.76 -1.03
CA GLN A 93 -18.53 3.14 -2.35
C GLN A 93 -18.53 1.61 -2.28
N HIS A 94 -17.72 1.02 -1.40
CA HIS A 94 -17.72 -0.42 -1.17
C HIS A 94 -19.07 -0.88 -0.59
N ASP A 95 -19.61 -0.18 0.40
CA ASP A 95 -20.89 -0.50 1.04
C ASP A 95 -22.06 -0.36 0.06
N LEU A 96 -22.04 0.68 -0.80
CA LEU A 96 -22.98 0.81 -1.91
C LEU A 96 -22.90 -0.38 -2.86
N GLY A 97 -21.70 -0.78 -3.26
CA GLY A 97 -21.47 -1.94 -4.13
C GLY A 97 -21.95 -3.25 -3.50
N ALA A 98 -21.66 -3.46 -2.21
CA ALA A 98 -22.11 -4.64 -1.45
C ALA A 98 -23.64 -4.70 -1.33
N ALA A 99 -24.30 -3.55 -1.26
CA ALA A 99 -25.75 -3.43 -1.26
C ALA A 99 -26.39 -3.51 -2.67
N GLY A 100 -25.60 -3.74 -3.73
CA GLY A 100 -26.08 -3.78 -5.11
C GLY A 100 -26.54 -2.43 -5.66
N ARG A 101 -26.12 -1.32 -5.04
CA ARG A 101 -26.46 0.05 -5.45
C ARG A 101 -25.42 0.59 -6.43
N PRO A 102 -25.76 1.60 -7.25
CA PRO A 102 -24.77 2.30 -8.07
C PRO A 102 -23.65 2.87 -7.19
N TYR A 103 -22.41 2.64 -7.62
CA TYR A 103 -21.21 3.09 -6.92
C TYR A 103 -20.12 3.49 -7.93
N GLU A 104 -19.22 4.34 -7.49
CA GLU A 104 -18.04 4.75 -8.23
C GLU A 104 -16.88 3.80 -7.93
N ARG A 105 -16.32 3.20 -8.98
CA ARG A 105 -15.12 2.35 -8.87
C ARG A 105 -13.88 3.23 -8.70
N PRO A 106 -13.03 2.99 -7.69
CA PRO A 106 -11.73 3.61 -7.61
C PRO A 106 -10.92 3.31 -8.89
N GLY A 107 -10.22 4.33 -9.39
CA GLY A 107 -9.37 4.22 -10.58
C GLY A 107 -7.92 4.60 -10.30
N PRO A 108 -7.01 4.30 -11.24
CA PRO A 108 -5.62 4.72 -11.13
C PRO A 108 -5.50 6.24 -11.19
N ILE A 109 -4.51 6.79 -10.49
CA ILE A 109 -4.22 8.24 -10.53
C ILE A 109 -3.51 8.65 -11.82
N ALA A 110 -2.86 7.71 -12.50
CA ALA A 110 -2.22 7.90 -13.80
C ALA A 110 -1.96 6.55 -14.47
N THR A 111 -1.82 6.55 -15.80
CA THR A 111 -1.51 5.36 -16.59
C THR A 111 -0.29 5.57 -17.49
N GLY A 112 0.28 4.49 -18.00
CA GLY A 112 1.37 4.46 -18.97
C GLY A 112 2.60 5.25 -18.54
N ALA A 113 3.14 6.06 -19.44
CA ALA A 113 4.33 6.88 -19.20
C ALA A 113 4.12 7.91 -18.08
N ALA A 114 2.91 8.48 -17.98
CA ALA A 114 2.56 9.44 -16.93
C ALA A 114 2.61 8.79 -15.54
N GLY A 115 2.12 7.55 -15.41
CA GLY A 115 2.23 6.76 -14.19
C GLY A 115 3.68 6.54 -13.76
N ARG A 116 4.54 6.06 -14.67
CA ARG A 116 5.97 5.86 -14.39
C ARG A 116 6.69 7.16 -14.03
N HIS A 117 6.38 8.27 -14.71
CA HIS A 117 6.98 9.57 -14.40
C HIS A 117 6.60 10.06 -13.00
N ARG A 118 5.32 9.96 -12.62
CA ARG A 118 4.85 10.36 -11.28
C ARG A 118 5.49 9.53 -10.18
N LEU A 119 5.62 8.22 -10.37
CA LEU A 119 6.30 7.35 -9.42
C LEU A 119 7.75 7.78 -9.21
N ARG A 120 8.52 7.94 -10.30
CA ARG A 120 9.93 8.38 -10.20
C ARG A 120 10.06 9.68 -9.43
N ARG A 121 9.21 10.68 -9.74
CA ARG A 121 9.19 11.95 -9.02
C ARG A 121 8.88 11.79 -7.54
N ALA A 122 7.93 10.93 -7.19
CA ALA A 122 7.58 10.65 -5.79
C ALA A 122 8.75 10.00 -5.03
N LEU A 123 9.44 9.04 -5.65
CA LEU A 123 10.63 8.40 -5.05
C LEU A 123 11.77 9.40 -4.84
N THR A 124 12.02 10.31 -5.78
CA THR A 124 13.02 11.38 -5.61
C THR A 124 12.70 12.30 -4.44
N LEU A 125 11.42 12.66 -4.25
CA LEU A 125 11.00 13.52 -3.14
C LEU A 125 10.96 12.80 -1.79
N ALA A 126 10.81 11.47 -1.79
CA ALA A 126 10.79 10.64 -0.59
C ALA A 126 12.19 10.22 -0.12
N ALA A 127 13.22 10.39 -0.97
CA ALA A 127 14.59 10.09 -0.59
C ALA A 127 15.01 10.97 0.61
N PRO A 128 15.60 10.37 1.67
CA PRO A 128 16.08 11.14 2.80
C PRO A 128 17.08 12.17 2.29
N THR A 129 16.88 13.43 2.66
CA THR A 129 17.81 14.51 2.29
C THR A 129 19.08 14.33 3.10
N GLU A 130 20.05 13.58 2.59
CA GLU A 130 21.37 13.37 3.23
C GLU A 130 22.18 14.68 3.40
N ALA A 131 21.66 15.83 2.98
CA ALA A 131 22.36 17.11 2.96
C ALA A 131 22.25 17.98 4.24
N GLN A 132 21.59 17.52 5.32
CA GLN A 132 21.48 18.31 6.57
C GLN A 132 22.32 17.80 7.76
N ALA A 133 23.07 16.71 7.60
CA ALA A 133 23.95 16.18 8.64
C ALA A 133 25.42 16.24 8.20
N GLY A 134 26.08 17.40 8.29
CA GLY A 134 27.50 17.45 7.93
C GLY A 134 28.25 18.79 7.95
N SER A 135 27.64 19.92 8.35
CA SER A 135 28.41 21.17 8.56
C SER A 135 28.30 21.62 10.00
N GLY A 136 28.92 20.84 10.87
CA GLY A 136 29.16 21.16 12.28
C GLY A 136 30.61 20.86 12.62
N VAL A 137 31.56 21.41 11.86
CA VAL A 137 32.97 21.44 12.27
C VAL A 137 33.08 22.51 13.36
N ALA A 138 33.10 22.08 14.62
CA ALA A 138 33.53 22.92 15.71
C ALA A 138 35.07 23.05 15.64
N PRO A 139 35.65 24.27 15.65
CA PRO A 139 37.09 24.42 15.80
C PRO A 139 37.50 23.95 17.19
N SER A 140 38.44 23.00 17.24
CA SER A 140 39.08 22.59 18.49
C SER A 140 40.02 23.71 18.99
N PRO A 141 40.10 23.96 20.31
CA PRO A 141 41.12 24.81 20.90
C PRO A 141 42.51 24.16 20.85
#